data_AF-A0A2M7N4C4-F1
#
_entry.id   AF-A0A2M7N4C4-F1
#
_cell.length_a   1.000
_cell.length_b   1.000
_cell.length_c   1.000
_cell.angle_alpha   90.00
_cell.angle_beta   90.00
_cell.angle_gamma   90.00
#
_symmetry.space_group_name_H-M   'P 1'
#
loop_
_entity.id
_entity.type
_entity.pdbx_description
1 polymer ?
#
loop_
_entity_poly.entity_id
_entity_poly.type
_entity_poly.pdbx_seq_one_letter_code
_entity_poly.pdbx_strand_id
1 'polypeptide(L)'
;MNNKLIFTAFIVLALLCQLRVVGQKFNAKQTFINAQKHIQLGELNDAIEDLLLYYKNDSTNSNVNYLLGLCYYKTDATKKQCIPYLLKVSEVNPTYVESVVKEKKGSPETYWLLALSQYKNSLFDDALSSLEKYKEFVANNEERKKDAEKMTK
;
A
#
# COMPACT_ATOMS: atom_id res chain seq x y z
N MET A 1 -24.40 22.66 -51.30
CA MET A 1 -24.48 22.00 -49.97
C MET A 1 -24.55 23.07 -48.91
N ASN A 2 -25.53 23.01 -47.99
CA ASN A 2 -25.86 24.17 -47.14
C ASN A 2 -24.86 24.29 -45.98
N ASN A 3 -24.10 25.40 -45.88
CA ASN A 3 -23.01 25.56 -44.91
C ASN A 3 -23.48 25.42 -43.45
N LYS A 4 -24.73 25.76 -43.16
CA LYS A 4 -25.35 25.52 -41.84
C LYS A 4 -25.47 24.04 -41.51
N LEU A 5 -25.77 23.21 -42.50
CA LEU A 5 -25.91 21.76 -42.36
C LEU A 5 -24.56 21.09 -42.07
N ILE A 6 -23.50 21.56 -42.74
CA ILE A 6 -22.11 21.11 -42.53
C ILE A 6 -21.64 21.48 -41.11
N PHE A 7 -21.95 22.71 -40.67
CA PHE A 7 -21.57 23.20 -39.34
C PHE A 7 -22.29 22.46 -38.21
N THR A 8 -23.60 22.18 -38.38
CA THR A 8 -24.36 21.37 -37.40
C THR A 8 -23.86 19.93 -37.33
N ALA A 9 -23.46 19.33 -38.45
CA ALA A 9 -22.91 17.97 -38.45
C ALA A 9 -21.58 17.88 -37.69
N PHE A 10 -20.74 18.92 -37.79
CA PHE A 10 -19.47 19.01 -37.05
C PHE A 10 -19.68 19.13 -35.53
N ILE A 11 -20.69 19.88 -35.09
CA ILE A 11 -21.00 20.04 -33.65
C ILE A 11 -21.51 18.71 -33.05
N VAL A 12 -22.36 17.99 -33.77
CA VAL A 12 -22.87 16.68 -33.32
C VAL A 12 -21.74 15.65 -33.24
N LEU A 13 -20.81 15.65 -34.19
CA LEU A 13 -19.64 14.75 -34.20
C LEU A 13 -18.67 15.05 -33.03
N ALA A 14 -18.48 16.33 -32.69
CA ALA A 14 -17.65 16.73 -31.55
C ALA A 14 -18.27 16.35 -30.19
N LEU A 15 -19.60 16.42 -30.06
CA LEU A 15 -20.34 15.99 -28.86
C LEU A 15 -20.31 14.47 -28.65
N LEU A 16 -20.29 13.68 -29.74
CA LEU A 16 -20.22 12.21 -29.67
C LEU A 16 -18.81 11.70 -29.28
N CYS A 17 -17.78 12.54 -29.36
CA CYS A 17 -16.40 12.18 -28.98
C CYS A 17 -16.14 12.25 -27.46
N GLN A 18 -17.09 12.78 -26.67
CA GLN A 18 -16.98 12.92 -25.21
C GLN A 18 -17.29 11.63 -24.43
N LEU A 19 -17.74 10.56 -25.10
CA LEU A 19 -18.18 9.33 -24.42
C LEU A 19 -17.24 8.16 -24.68
N ARG A 20 -16.00 8.22 -24.18
CA ARG A 20 -15.22 7.00 -23.86
C ARG A 20 -14.32 7.19 -22.65
N VAL A 21 -14.92 7.25 -21.46
CA VAL A 21 -14.27 6.71 -20.26
C VAL A 21 -14.89 5.34 -20.01
N VAL A 22 -14.39 4.33 -20.72
CA VAL A 22 -14.65 2.94 -20.31
C VAL A 22 -13.78 2.72 -19.08
N GLY A 23 -14.38 2.75 -17.89
CA GLY A 23 -13.68 2.32 -16.68
C GLY A 23 -13.23 0.89 -16.87
N GLN A 24 -11.92 0.65 -16.99
CA GLN A 24 -11.40 -0.71 -17.02
C GLN A 24 -11.86 -1.42 -15.75
N LYS A 25 -12.47 -2.60 -15.91
CA LYS A 25 -12.92 -3.41 -14.77
C LYS A 25 -11.68 -3.73 -13.93
N PHE A 26 -11.67 -3.27 -12.69
CA PHE A 26 -10.58 -3.53 -11.74
C PHE A 26 -10.30 -5.04 -11.66
N ASN A 27 -9.03 -5.41 -11.86
CA ASN A 27 -8.55 -6.78 -11.76
C ASN A 27 -7.59 -6.89 -10.58
N ALA A 28 -8.14 -7.19 -9.39
CA ALA A 28 -7.41 -7.29 -8.15
C ALA A 28 -6.15 -8.16 -8.23
N LYS A 29 -6.25 -9.32 -8.91
CA LYS A 29 -5.12 -10.25 -9.04
C LYS A 29 -3.99 -9.64 -9.87
N GLN A 30 -4.32 -9.04 -11.03
CA GLN A 30 -3.30 -8.47 -11.90
C GLN A 30 -2.66 -7.24 -11.27
N THR A 31 -3.47 -6.34 -10.67
CA THR A 31 -2.96 -5.16 -9.97
C THR A 31 -2.02 -5.55 -8.84
N PHE A 32 -2.36 -6.57 -8.06
CA PHE A 32 -1.48 -7.05 -6.99
C PHE A 32 -0.17 -7.66 -7.53
N ILE A 33 -0.23 -8.46 -8.60
CA ILE A 33 0.97 -9.01 -9.25
C ILE A 33 1.90 -7.90 -9.76
N ASN A 34 1.33 -6.86 -10.37
CA ASN A 34 2.11 -5.71 -10.86
C ASN A 34 2.81 -4.99 -9.68
N ALA A 35 2.06 -4.69 -8.61
CA ALA A 35 2.62 -4.09 -7.40
C ALA A 35 3.81 -4.90 -6.86
N GLN A 36 3.67 -6.21 -6.72
CA GLN A 36 4.75 -7.07 -6.23
C GLN A 36 5.97 -7.07 -7.14
N LYS A 37 5.75 -7.07 -8.46
CA LYS A 37 6.84 -6.94 -9.43
C LYS A 37 7.59 -5.62 -9.26
N HIS A 38 6.87 -4.49 -9.16
CA HIS A 38 7.47 -3.18 -8.94
C HIS A 38 8.26 -3.14 -7.61
N ILE A 39 7.73 -3.74 -6.52
CA ILE A 39 8.46 -3.87 -5.24
C ILE A 39 9.77 -4.64 -5.43
N GLN A 40 9.73 -5.78 -6.14
CA GLN A 40 10.92 -6.60 -6.40
C GLN A 40 11.97 -5.87 -7.25
N LEU A 41 11.53 -5.01 -8.17
CA LEU A 41 12.41 -4.17 -9.00
C LEU A 41 12.89 -2.90 -8.27
N GLY A 42 12.37 -2.60 -7.08
CA GLY A 42 12.67 -1.37 -6.35
C GLY A 42 11.97 -0.12 -6.89
N GLU A 43 11.00 -0.31 -7.79
CA GLU A 43 10.18 0.72 -8.42
C GLU A 43 9.05 1.14 -7.46
N LEU A 44 9.43 1.74 -6.32
CA LEU A 44 8.51 1.95 -5.19
C LEU A 44 7.34 2.88 -5.51
N ASN A 45 7.53 3.89 -6.37
CA ASN A 45 6.45 4.79 -6.76
C ASN A 45 5.40 4.06 -7.59
N ASP A 46 5.81 3.26 -8.57
CA ASP A 46 4.90 2.45 -9.39
C ASP A 46 4.18 1.39 -8.53
N ALA A 47 4.89 0.79 -7.58
CA ALA A 47 4.28 -0.10 -6.59
C ALA A 47 3.19 0.59 -5.75
N ILE A 48 3.46 1.82 -5.29
CA ILE A 48 2.48 2.62 -4.54
C ILE A 48 1.25 2.90 -5.39
N GLU A 49 1.42 3.28 -6.67
CA GLU A 49 0.29 3.54 -7.56
C GLU A 49 -0.60 2.31 -7.76
N ASP A 50 -0.02 1.14 -8.03
CA ASP A 50 -0.76 -0.12 -8.16
C ASP A 50 -1.49 -0.47 -6.86
N LEU A 51 -0.82 -0.35 -5.71
CA LEU A 51 -1.40 -0.67 -4.43
C LEU A 51 -2.51 0.31 -4.02
N LEU A 52 -2.39 1.60 -4.35
CA LEU A 52 -3.46 2.59 -4.15
C LEU A 52 -4.67 2.29 -5.03
N LEU A 53 -4.47 1.85 -6.27
CA LEU A 53 -5.55 1.38 -7.13
C LEU A 53 -6.26 0.19 -6.51
N TYR A 54 -5.52 -0.79 -5.97
CA TYR A 54 -6.12 -1.90 -5.24
C TYR A 54 -6.91 -1.40 -4.02
N TYR A 55 -6.27 -0.61 -3.18
CA TYR A 55 -6.84 -0.09 -1.93
C TYR A 55 -8.13 0.70 -2.15
N LYS A 56 -8.22 1.48 -3.24
CA LYS A 56 -9.44 2.22 -3.61
C LYS A 56 -10.65 1.29 -3.85
N ASN A 57 -10.40 0.05 -4.28
CA ASN A 57 -11.44 -0.95 -4.53
C ASN A 57 -11.67 -1.89 -3.34
N ASP A 58 -10.63 -2.18 -2.56
CA ASP A 58 -10.71 -2.95 -1.31
C ASP A 58 -9.65 -2.45 -0.31
N SER A 59 -10.08 -1.54 0.58
CA SER A 59 -9.22 -0.98 1.62
C SER A 59 -9.07 -1.87 2.85
N THR A 60 -9.77 -3.01 2.90
CA THR A 60 -9.80 -3.92 4.05
C THR A 60 -8.72 -5.00 3.97
N ASN A 61 -8.07 -5.14 2.81
CA ASN A 61 -7.00 -6.09 2.61
C ASN A 61 -5.74 -5.68 3.41
N SER A 62 -5.53 -6.35 4.55
CA SER A 62 -4.37 -6.15 5.42
C SER A 62 -3.02 -6.30 4.71
N ASN A 63 -2.92 -7.21 3.74
CA ASN A 63 -1.67 -7.38 2.99
C ASN A 63 -1.36 -6.15 2.14
N VAL A 64 -2.35 -5.63 1.42
CA VAL A 64 -2.21 -4.40 0.62
C VAL A 64 -1.88 -3.21 1.51
N ASN A 65 -2.51 -3.09 2.67
CA ASN A 65 -2.22 -2.06 3.66
C ASN A 65 -0.78 -2.15 4.18
N TYR A 66 -0.30 -3.36 4.48
CA TYR A 66 1.09 -3.61 4.86
C TYR A 66 2.07 -3.20 3.75
N LEU A 67 1.84 -3.64 2.51
CA LEU A 67 2.72 -3.34 1.38
C LEU A 67 2.74 -1.84 1.04
N LEU A 68 1.61 -1.13 1.15
CA LEU A 68 1.57 0.33 1.03
C LEU A 68 2.45 0.98 2.09
N GLY A 69 2.27 0.56 3.35
CA GLY A 69 3.07 1.03 4.46
C GLY A 69 4.57 0.79 4.23
N LEU A 70 4.94 -0.41 3.79
CA LEU A 70 6.32 -0.78 3.46
C LEU A 70 6.91 0.11 2.37
N CYS A 71 6.18 0.32 1.27
CA CYS A 71 6.66 1.16 0.16
C CYS A 71 6.83 2.60 0.61
N TYR A 72 5.82 3.18 1.27
CA TYR A 72 5.89 4.54 1.80
C TYR A 72 7.03 4.73 2.82
N TYR A 73 7.29 3.72 3.65
CA TYR A 73 8.41 3.77 4.60
C TYR A 73 9.76 3.74 3.90
N LYS A 74 9.89 3.03 2.78
CA LYS A 74 11.12 2.94 2.00
C LYS A 74 11.39 4.22 1.18
N THR A 75 10.36 4.98 0.82
CA THR A 75 10.49 6.25 0.09
C THR A 75 10.69 7.45 1.03
N ASP A 76 11.84 8.11 0.96
CA ASP A 76 12.22 9.20 1.89
C ASP A 76 11.23 10.36 1.97
N ALA A 77 10.61 10.76 0.84
CA ALA A 77 9.68 11.89 0.77
C ALA A 77 8.34 11.65 1.51
N THR A 78 7.96 10.39 1.70
CA THR A 78 6.61 9.99 2.15
C THR A 78 6.62 9.03 3.33
N LYS A 79 7.76 8.91 4.04
CA LYS A 79 7.90 8.07 5.25
C LYS A 79 6.79 8.26 6.28
N LYS A 80 6.24 9.48 6.44
CA LYS A 80 5.11 9.72 7.36
C LYS A 80 3.78 9.11 6.87
N GLN A 81 3.61 8.93 5.57
CA GLN A 81 2.39 8.39 4.97
C GLN A 81 2.23 6.89 5.22
N CYS A 82 3.26 6.16 5.67
CA CYS A 82 3.11 4.74 5.96
C CYS A 82 2.17 4.46 7.16
N ILE A 83 2.21 5.30 8.20
CA ILE A 83 1.48 5.11 9.46
C ILE A 83 -0.03 4.85 9.22
N PRO A 84 -0.77 5.70 8.47
CA PRO A 84 -2.21 5.48 8.27
C PRO A 84 -2.55 4.18 7.54
N TYR A 85 -1.66 3.65 6.68
CA TYR A 85 -1.90 2.35 6.03
C TYR A 85 -1.54 1.20 6.95
N LEU A 86 -0.42 1.28 7.67
CA LEU A 86 -0.02 0.25 8.62
C LEU A 86 -1.04 0.09 9.78
N LEU A 87 -1.65 1.18 10.24
CA LEU A 87 -2.74 1.12 11.23
C LEU A 87 -4.01 0.43 10.73
N LYS A 88 -4.19 0.28 9.40
CA LYS A 88 -5.32 -0.45 8.81
C LYS A 88 -5.06 -1.95 8.65
N VAL A 89 -3.88 -2.44 9.02
CA VAL A 89 -3.61 -3.88 9.07
C VAL A 89 -4.30 -4.45 10.32
N SER A 90 -5.43 -5.12 10.12
CA SER A 90 -6.22 -5.70 11.22
C SER A 90 -5.76 -7.10 11.60
N GLU A 91 -5.35 -7.89 10.62
CA GLU A 91 -4.80 -9.24 10.81
C GLU A 91 -3.39 -9.38 10.22
N VAL A 92 -2.54 -10.12 10.93
CA VAL A 92 -1.20 -10.50 10.48
C VAL A 92 -1.07 -12.02 10.36
N ASN A 93 -0.25 -12.49 9.42
CA ASN A 93 0.13 -13.89 9.30
C ASN A 93 1.53 -14.09 9.92
N PRO A 94 1.67 -14.85 11.03
CA PRO A 94 2.98 -15.10 11.66
C PRO A 94 4.02 -15.73 10.71
N THR A 95 3.57 -16.48 9.71
CA THR A 95 4.42 -17.12 8.69
C THR A 95 4.22 -16.46 7.33
N TYR A 96 4.07 -15.13 7.31
CA TYR A 96 3.87 -14.35 6.09
C TYR A 96 4.95 -14.64 5.05
N VAL A 97 4.52 -14.87 3.80
CA VAL A 97 5.40 -15.08 2.65
C VAL A 97 5.04 -14.08 1.57
N GLU A 98 5.98 -13.20 1.24
CA GLU A 98 5.74 -12.09 0.31
C GLU A 98 5.29 -12.53 -1.08
N SER A 99 5.78 -13.66 -1.59
CA SER A 99 5.45 -14.15 -2.94
C SER A 99 4.03 -14.74 -3.09
N VAL A 100 3.25 -14.85 -2.01
CA VAL A 100 1.93 -15.49 -2.05
C VAL A 100 0.85 -14.50 -2.47
N VAL A 101 0.45 -14.57 -3.75
CA VAL A 101 -0.58 -13.69 -4.35
C VAL A 101 -1.96 -13.75 -3.66
N LYS A 102 -2.27 -14.87 -2.99
CA LYS A 102 -3.55 -15.04 -2.28
C LYS A 102 -3.53 -14.54 -0.84
N GLU A 103 -2.39 -14.07 -0.34
CA GLU A 103 -2.26 -13.58 1.02
C GLU A 103 -3.08 -12.30 1.21
N LYS A 104 -3.91 -12.29 2.25
CA LYS A 104 -4.78 -11.15 2.61
C LYS A 104 -4.42 -10.53 3.95
N LYS A 105 -3.63 -11.23 4.78
CA LYS A 105 -3.13 -10.75 6.07
C LYS A 105 -1.80 -10.03 5.87
N GLY A 106 -1.50 -9.08 6.75
CA GLY A 106 -0.25 -8.35 6.73
C GLY A 106 0.91 -9.19 7.27
N SER A 107 2.13 -8.68 7.07
CA SER A 107 3.32 -9.22 7.74
C SER A 107 3.38 -8.77 9.20
N PRO A 108 3.93 -9.58 10.14
CA PRO A 108 4.26 -9.13 11.48
C PRO A 108 5.19 -7.91 11.50
N GLU A 109 5.98 -7.72 10.43
CA GLU A 109 6.83 -6.55 10.22
C GLU A 109 6.04 -5.23 10.23
N THR A 110 4.72 -5.27 10.02
CA THR A 110 3.83 -4.12 10.22
C THR A 110 4.06 -3.42 11.56
N TYR A 111 4.20 -4.18 12.64
CA TYR A 111 4.37 -3.62 13.99
C TYR A 111 5.72 -2.97 14.18
N TRP A 112 6.77 -3.53 13.58
CA TRP A 112 8.10 -2.93 13.57
C TRP A 112 8.13 -1.62 12.81
N LEU A 113 7.53 -1.60 11.60
CA LEU A 113 7.45 -0.39 10.79
C LEU A 113 6.62 0.70 11.47
N LEU A 114 5.52 0.35 12.15
CA LEU A 114 4.75 1.26 12.97
C LEU A 114 5.61 1.85 14.08
N ALA A 115 6.28 1.01 14.87
CA ALA A 115 7.10 1.44 15.99
C ALA A 115 8.19 2.43 15.54
N LEU A 116 8.93 2.10 14.47
CA LEU A 116 9.96 2.98 13.91
C LEU A 116 9.38 4.31 13.41
N SER A 117 8.24 4.27 12.73
CA SER A 117 7.62 5.46 12.13
C SER A 117 7.00 6.35 13.19
N GLN A 118 6.35 5.78 14.20
CA GLN A 118 5.78 6.48 15.35
C GLN A 118 6.88 7.14 16.18
N TYR A 119 7.97 6.40 16.48
CA TYR A 119 9.13 6.92 17.19
C TYR A 119 9.74 8.14 16.48
N LYS A 120 9.96 8.04 15.15
CA LYS A 120 10.48 9.15 14.34
C LYS A 120 9.56 10.37 14.29
N ASN A 121 8.28 10.21 14.60
CA ASN A 121 7.29 11.28 14.68
C ASN A 121 6.96 11.68 16.13
N SER A 122 7.80 11.27 17.10
CA SER A 122 7.63 11.58 18.53
C SER A 122 6.34 11.04 19.16
N LEU A 123 5.72 10.03 18.53
CA LEU A 123 4.56 9.31 19.05
C LEU A 123 5.04 8.14 19.93
N PHE A 124 5.71 8.45 21.03
CA PHE A 124 6.49 7.47 21.80
C PHE A 124 5.63 6.37 22.45
N ASP A 125 4.47 6.73 23.01
CA ASP A 125 3.57 5.75 23.63
C ASP A 125 3.03 4.76 22.59
N ASP A 126 2.61 5.26 21.42
CA ASP A 126 2.18 4.44 20.31
C ASP A 126 3.33 3.54 19.79
N ALA A 127 4.53 4.11 19.70
CA ALA A 127 5.72 3.38 19.25
C ALA A 127 6.04 2.20 20.19
N LEU A 128 5.96 2.43 21.51
CA LEU A 128 6.15 1.40 22.52
C LEU A 128 5.08 0.31 22.41
N SER A 129 3.80 0.70 22.27
CA SER A 129 2.71 -0.26 22.08
C SER A 129 2.90 -1.15 20.84
N SER A 130 3.28 -0.54 19.70
CA SER A 130 3.57 -1.27 18.47
C SER A 130 4.78 -2.19 18.63
N LEU A 131 5.81 -1.76 19.35
CA LEU A 131 7.00 -2.56 19.60
C LEU A 131 6.70 -3.80 20.47
N GLU A 132 5.90 -3.64 21.52
CA GLU A 132 5.49 -4.78 22.36
C GLU A 132 4.72 -5.82 21.54
N LYS A 133 3.80 -5.39 20.67
CA LYS A 133 3.14 -6.30 19.72
C LYS A 133 4.13 -7.00 18.80
N TYR A 134 5.14 -6.30 18.29
CA TYR A 134 6.15 -6.92 17.42
C TYR A 134 6.91 -8.05 18.14
N LYS A 135 7.27 -7.85 19.42
CA LYS A 135 8.00 -8.84 20.23
C LYS A 135 7.26 -10.17 20.35
N GLU A 136 5.93 -10.16 20.34
CA GLU A 136 5.11 -11.39 20.35
C GLU A 136 5.37 -12.29 19.13
N PHE A 137 5.75 -11.72 17.98
CA PHE A 137 6.00 -12.47 16.74
C PHE A 137 7.46 -12.85 16.53
N VAL A 138 8.39 -12.18 17.22
CA VAL A 138 9.85 -12.42 17.08
C VAL A 138 10.48 -13.05 18.32
N ALA A 139 9.68 -13.58 19.24
CA ALA A 139 10.17 -14.17 20.49
C ALA A 139 11.25 -15.25 20.28
N ASN A 140 11.18 -15.99 19.17
CA ASN A 140 12.14 -17.04 18.80
C ASN A 140 13.24 -16.56 17.84
N ASN A 141 13.29 -15.26 17.51
CA ASN A 141 14.28 -14.66 16.63
C ASN A 141 15.15 -13.66 17.43
N GLU A 142 16.26 -14.17 17.96
CA GLU A 142 17.18 -13.41 18.83
C GLU A 142 17.74 -12.13 18.19
N GLU A 143 17.96 -12.12 16.88
CA GLU A 143 18.43 -10.94 16.15
C GLU A 143 17.37 -9.84 16.17
N ARG A 144 16.14 -10.17 15.76
CA ARG A 144 15.03 -9.22 15.73
C ARG A 144 14.62 -8.75 17.12
N LYS A 145 14.75 -9.61 18.14
CA LYS A 145 14.55 -9.24 19.54
C LYS A 145 15.57 -8.20 20.01
N LYS A 146 16.85 -8.38 19.69
CA LYS A 146 17.89 -7.39 20.04
C LYS A 146 17.64 -6.04 19.36
N ASP A 147 17.20 -6.02 18.12
CA ASP A 147 16.87 -4.77 17.44
C ASP A 147 15.67 -4.06 18.09
N ALA A 148 14.66 -4.81 18.52
CA ALA A 148 13.56 -4.26 19.30
C ALA A 148 14.02 -3.66 20.63
N GLU A 149 14.90 -4.33 21.37
CA GLU A 149 15.41 -3.85 22.67
C GLU A 149 16.26 -2.58 22.56
N LYS A 150 16.98 -2.37 21.45
CA LYS A 150 17.77 -1.14 21.23
C LYS A 150 16.89 0.10 21.13
N MET A 151 15.67 -0.01 20.61
CA MET A 151 14.77 1.14 20.43
C MET A 151 14.20 1.66 21.77
N THR A 152 14.24 0.84 22.82
CA THR A 152 13.74 1.18 24.17
C THR A 152 14.80 1.73 25.13
N LYS A 153 16.06 1.83 24.69
CA LYS A 153 17.18 2.37 25.48
C LYS A 153 17.53 3.78 25.03
#